data_AF-A0AAN8NTD1-F1
#
_entry.id   AF-A0AAN8NTD1-F1
#
_cell.length_a   1.000
_cell.length_b   1.000
_cell.length_c   1.000
_cell.angle_alpha   90.00
_cell.angle_beta   90.00
_cell.angle_gamma   90.00
#
_symmetry.space_group_name_H-M   'P 1'
#
loop_
_entity.id
_entity.type
_entity.pdbx_description
1 polymer ?
#
loop_
_entity_poly.entity_id
_entity_poly.type
_entity_poly.pdbx_seq_one_letter_code
_entity_poly.pdbx_strand_id
1 'polypeptide(L)'
;MDDPIIWGILPFKYFLTPENLRWTLGSHDICFKNRFTTAFFSGGQVLPTYRLRHSPNGGLFQPVMEKTLLMLSHPTLRGSLASSNLITRVSPSPTSGDGSTSPDSITFKPPALSDKVSAAGSPSESKPPVWLHIFPEGQIYQHPTFQMRYFKWGIARYILELPQPPIILPMFFTGLQNVMHEKRSFPRFLPRPGNTISITFGSAIPLDRWDRVRQRWRQIRETCRAIGGEEGERLLREGPEAVKLRVEVALMVRDEVEKLRIECGYPPAQPESALAETFKDKNSYLHEFEADLEN
;
A
#
# COMPACT_ATOMS: atom_id res chain seq x y z
N MET A 1 15.66 -2.96 -0.09
CA MET A 1 15.28 -2.07 -1.23
C MET A 1 14.67 -3.02 -2.23
N ASP A 2 13.38 -3.31 -2.07
CA ASP A 2 12.85 -4.57 -2.62
C ASP A 2 12.25 -4.31 -4.01
N ASP A 3 11.52 -3.21 -4.15
CA ASP A 3 10.89 -2.79 -5.40
C ASP A 3 11.88 -2.59 -6.57
N PRO A 4 12.97 -1.81 -6.47
CA PRO A 4 13.90 -1.67 -7.60
C PRO A 4 14.60 -2.97 -7.97
N ILE A 5 14.79 -3.89 -7.02
CA ILE A 5 15.47 -5.17 -7.26
C ILE A 5 14.53 -6.16 -7.93
N ILE A 6 13.31 -6.35 -7.40
CA ILE A 6 12.31 -7.28 -7.92
C ILE A 6 12.00 -6.98 -9.38
N TRP A 7 11.92 -5.71 -9.74
CA TRP A 7 11.55 -5.31 -11.08
C TRP A 7 12.75 -4.99 -11.96
N GLY A 8 13.92 -4.74 -11.37
CA GLY A 8 15.21 -4.55 -12.05
C GLY A 8 15.69 -5.76 -12.84
N ILE A 9 15.14 -6.96 -12.60
CA ILE A 9 15.42 -8.16 -13.39
C ILE A 9 14.74 -8.16 -14.76
N LEU A 10 13.74 -7.30 -14.97
CA LEU A 10 13.02 -7.26 -16.24
C LEU A 10 13.90 -6.67 -17.36
N PRO A 11 13.75 -7.13 -18.61
CA PRO A 11 14.45 -6.56 -19.75
C PRO A 11 14.27 -5.04 -19.86
N PHE A 12 15.36 -4.32 -20.16
CA PHE A 12 15.37 -2.85 -20.13
C PHE A 12 14.26 -2.17 -20.94
N LYS A 13 13.82 -2.80 -22.04
CA LYS A 13 12.71 -2.33 -22.88
C LYS A 13 11.42 -2.05 -22.11
N TYR A 14 11.16 -2.77 -21.00
CA TYR A 14 9.96 -2.56 -20.20
C TYR A 14 9.99 -1.26 -19.38
N PHE A 15 11.19 -0.72 -19.08
CA PHE A 15 11.31 0.58 -18.40
C PHE A 15 11.14 1.77 -19.35
N LEU A 16 11.24 1.55 -20.67
CA LEU A 16 11.08 2.60 -21.68
C LEU A 16 9.62 2.90 -22.00
N THR A 17 8.69 2.10 -21.49
CA THR A 17 7.25 2.30 -21.65
C THR A 17 6.60 2.49 -20.27
N PRO A 18 6.46 3.75 -19.78
CA PRO A 18 5.89 4.03 -18.46
C PRO A 18 4.48 3.45 -18.26
N GLU A 19 3.74 3.23 -19.33
CA GLU A 19 2.42 2.63 -19.27
C GLU A 19 2.42 1.16 -18.87
N ASN A 20 3.53 0.46 -19.10
CA ASN A 20 3.74 -0.93 -18.70
C ASN A 20 4.32 -1.07 -17.30
N LEU A 21 4.82 0.03 -16.71
CA LEU A 21 5.40 0.01 -15.37
C LEU A 21 4.30 0.08 -14.31
N ARG A 22 4.47 -0.73 -13.27
CA ARG A 22 3.59 -0.69 -12.10
C ARG A 22 3.77 0.62 -11.35
N TRP A 23 2.68 1.04 -10.71
CA TRP A 23 2.76 1.98 -9.60
C TRP A 23 3.09 1.22 -8.33
N THR A 24 3.76 1.88 -7.39
CA THR A 24 4.06 1.29 -6.07
C THR A 24 4.05 2.34 -4.99
N LEU A 25 3.91 1.90 -3.74
CA LEU A 25 3.88 2.76 -2.57
C LEU A 25 5.23 2.71 -1.83
N GLY A 26 5.97 3.80 -1.85
CA GLY A 26 7.29 3.92 -1.23
C GLY A 26 7.26 4.75 0.05
N SER A 27 8.00 4.34 1.08
CA SER A 27 8.09 5.12 2.32
C SER A 27 8.73 6.48 2.06
N HIS A 28 8.03 7.57 2.39
CA HIS A 28 8.50 8.94 2.16
C HIS A 28 9.88 9.18 2.79
N ASP A 29 10.03 8.79 4.04
CA ASP A 29 11.26 8.99 4.82
C ASP A 29 12.44 8.12 4.38
N ILE A 30 12.24 7.12 3.52
CA ILE A 30 13.32 6.27 2.99
C ILE A 30 13.62 6.63 1.53
N CYS A 31 12.59 6.71 0.70
CA CYS A 31 12.72 6.87 -0.76
C CYS A 31 12.87 8.34 -1.17
N PHE A 32 12.33 9.29 -0.40
CA PHE A 32 12.20 10.70 -0.80
C PHE A 32 13.04 11.65 0.07
N LYS A 33 14.23 11.19 0.50
CA LYS A 33 15.12 11.96 1.40
C LYS A 33 15.81 13.15 0.72
N ASN A 34 16.21 12.99 -0.54
CA ASN A 34 16.95 14.02 -1.27
C ASN A 34 16.46 14.12 -2.71
N ARG A 35 16.86 15.20 -3.41
CA ARG A 35 16.41 15.48 -4.78
C ARG A 35 16.69 14.33 -5.75
N PHE A 36 17.82 13.65 -5.59
CA PHE A 36 18.22 12.54 -6.45
C PHE A 36 17.34 11.30 -6.23
N THR A 37 17.18 10.86 -4.98
CA THR A 37 16.34 9.70 -4.67
C THR A 37 14.87 9.99 -4.99
N THR A 38 14.39 11.19 -4.70
CA THR A 38 13.05 11.63 -5.09
C THR A 38 12.84 11.56 -6.60
N ALA A 39 13.78 12.04 -7.41
CA ALA A 39 13.69 11.94 -8.86
C ALA A 39 13.70 10.49 -9.34
N PHE A 40 14.59 9.66 -8.80
CA PHE A 40 14.69 8.23 -9.13
C PHE A 40 13.38 7.49 -8.83
N PHE A 41 12.86 7.60 -7.60
CA PHE A 41 11.64 6.89 -7.20
C PHE A 41 10.40 7.46 -7.89
N SER A 42 10.30 8.78 -8.09
CA SER A 42 9.18 9.37 -8.84
C SER A 42 9.18 8.91 -10.31
N GLY A 43 10.37 8.85 -10.95
CA GLY A 43 10.52 8.33 -12.30
C GLY A 43 10.20 6.84 -12.43
N GLY A 44 10.42 6.07 -11.35
CA GLY A 44 10.03 4.67 -11.23
C GLY A 44 8.56 4.45 -10.85
N GLN A 45 7.70 5.48 -10.91
CA GLN A 45 6.27 5.42 -10.55
C GLN A 45 6.02 5.00 -9.10
N VAL A 46 6.91 5.40 -8.19
CA VAL A 46 6.76 5.22 -6.75
C VAL A 46 6.06 6.45 -6.17
N LEU A 47 4.96 6.23 -5.44
CA LEU A 47 4.23 7.28 -4.75
C LEU A 47 4.63 7.36 -3.28
N PRO A 48 4.82 8.57 -2.72
CA PRO A 48 5.26 8.74 -1.34
C PRO A 48 4.14 8.38 -0.36
N THR A 49 4.45 7.49 0.55
CA THR A 49 3.55 7.01 1.61
C THR A 49 4.16 7.33 2.97
N TYR A 50 3.38 7.94 3.84
CA TYR A 50 3.79 8.34 5.19
C TYR A 50 3.48 7.24 6.19
N ARG A 51 4.46 6.93 7.03
CA ARG A 51 4.32 5.99 8.14
C ARG A 51 3.98 6.77 9.41
N LEU A 52 2.98 6.32 10.15
CA LEU A 52 2.55 6.94 11.41
C LEU A 52 3.70 7.15 12.40
N ARG A 53 4.70 6.24 12.42
CA ARG A 53 5.90 6.37 13.28
C ARG A 53 6.73 7.63 12.99
N HIS A 54 6.69 8.16 11.77
CA HIS A 54 7.59 9.23 11.33
C HIS A 54 6.85 10.51 10.93
N SER A 55 5.53 10.49 10.82
CA SER A 55 4.75 11.65 10.40
C SER A 55 3.33 11.59 10.96
N PRO A 56 2.78 12.74 11.44
CA PRO A 56 1.37 12.82 11.83
C PRO A 56 0.42 12.63 10.64
N ASN A 57 0.92 12.81 9.40
CA ASN A 57 0.14 12.64 8.18
C ASN A 57 0.10 11.18 7.68
N GLY A 58 0.70 10.25 8.43
CA GLY A 58 0.64 8.83 8.13
C GLY A 58 -0.74 8.22 8.41
N GLY A 59 -0.93 6.98 7.99
CA GLY A 59 -2.11 6.19 8.33
C GLY A 59 -2.93 5.76 7.12
N LEU A 60 -4.13 5.28 7.39
CA LEU A 60 -5.00 4.62 6.40
C LEU A 60 -5.63 5.60 5.39
N PHE A 61 -5.92 6.83 5.84
CA PHE A 61 -6.63 7.85 5.06
C PHE A 61 -5.71 8.96 4.56
N GLN A 62 -4.43 8.66 4.41
CA GLN A 62 -3.47 9.60 3.82
C GLN A 62 -3.79 9.85 2.33
N PRO A 63 -3.47 11.04 1.79
CA PRO A 63 -3.85 11.43 0.42
C PRO A 63 -3.40 10.47 -0.69
N VAL A 64 -2.23 9.81 -0.52
CA VAL A 64 -1.72 8.87 -1.52
C VAL A 64 -2.62 7.64 -1.71
N MET A 65 -3.35 7.21 -0.68
CA MET A 65 -4.28 6.09 -0.77
C MET A 65 -5.49 6.45 -1.64
N GLU A 66 -6.00 7.67 -1.48
CA GLU A 66 -7.10 8.19 -2.30
C GLU A 66 -6.65 8.42 -3.75
N LYS A 67 -5.48 9.01 -3.92
CA LYS A 67 -4.84 9.21 -5.23
C LYS A 67 -4.71 7.89 -5.99
N THR A 68 -4.26 6.82 -5.32
CA THR A 68 -4.12 5.50 -5.96
C THR A 68 -5.47 4.84 -6.26
N LEU A 69 -6.48 4.97 -5.39
CA LEU A 69 -7.84 4.52 -5.69
C LEU A 69 -8.38 5.19 -6.96
N LEU A 70 -8.23 6.51 -7.09
CA LEU A 70 -8.65 7.27 -8.27
C LEU A 70 -7.87 6.88 -9.53
N MET A 71 -6.58 6.59 -9.41
CA MET A 71 -5.77 6.12 -10.55
C MET A 71 -6.24 4.75 -11.05
N LEU A 72 -6.61 3.86 -10.13
CA LEU A 72 -7.11 2.52 -10.45
C LEU A 72 -8.53 2.56 -11.04
N SER A 73 -9.39 3.48 -10.58
CA SER A 73 -10.75 3.65 -11.13
C SER A 73 -10.79 4.45 -12.43
N HIS A 74 -9.85 5.38 -12.64
CA HIS A 74 -9.78 6.25 -13.80
C HIS A 74 -8.36 6.29 -14.40
N PRO A 75 -7.97 5.27 -15.19
CA PRO A 75 -6.64 5.18 -15.80
C PRO A 75 -6.23 6.41 -16.63
N THR A 76 -7.20 7.12 -17.20
CA THR A 76 -6.98 8.37 -17.96
C THR A 76 -6.32 9.46 -17.12
N LEU A 77 -6.64 9.52 -15.82
CA LEU A 77 -6.17 10.54 -14.87
C LEU A 77 -4.79 10.26 -14.29
N ARG A 78 -4.21 9.07 -14.51
CA ARG A 78 -2.99 8.62 -13.82
C ARG A 78 -1.81 9.58 -13.90
N GLY A 79 -1.57 10.19 -15.08
CA GLY A 79 -0.47 11.14 -15.27
C GLY A 79 -0.69 12.44 -14.52
N SER A 80 -1.89 13.02 -14.61
CA SER A 80 -2.26 14.24 -13.88
C SER A 80 -2.20 14.02 -12.37
N LEU A 81 -2.76 12.90 -11.89
CA LEU A 81 -2.71 12.54 -10.48
C LEU A 81 -1.28 12.34 -10.03
N ALA A 82 -0.45 11.59 -10.77
CA ALA A 82 0.95 11.34 -10.43
C ALA A 82 1.75 12.61 -10.22
N SER A 83 1.68 13.57 -11.15
CA SER A 83 2.37 14.86 -11.08
C SER A 83 1.76 15.84 -10.09
N SER A 84 0.51 15.64 -9.70
CA SER A 84 -0.15 16.49 -8.71
C SER A 84 0.41 16.24 -7.31
N ASN A 85 0.81 17.33 -6.66
CA ASN A 85 1.20 17.35 -5.25
C ASN A 85 0.01 17.15 -4.30
N LEU A 86 -1.24 17.14 -4.77
CA LEU A 86 -2.52 16.92 -4.06
C LEU A 86 -2.41 16.92 -2.51
N ILE A 87 -1.94 18.06 -1.99
CA ILE A 87 -2.45 18.67 -0.77
C ILE A 87 -3.50 19.61 -1.33
N THR A 88 -4.77 19.24 -1.28
CA THR A 88 -5.84 20.07 -1.82
C THR A 88 -5.99 21.31 -0.94
N ARG A 89 -5.27 22.39 -1.28
CA ARG A 89 -5.74 23.74 -0.95
C ARG A 89 -7.01 23.96 -1.75
N VAL A 90 -8.17 23.82 -1.11
CA VAL A 90 -9.37 24.46 -1.62
C VAL A 90 -9.22 25.93 -1.24
N SER A 91 -8.90 26.79 -2.20
CA SER A 91 -9.04 28.23 -2.01
C SER A 91 -10.53 28.54 -1.85
N PRO A 92 -10.98 29.15 -0.74
CA PRO A 92 -12.31 29.72 -0.72
C PRO A 92 -12.32 30.90 -1.70
N SER A 93 -13.34 30.95 -2.55
CA SER A 93 -13.72 32.16 -3.29
C SER A 93 -13.79 33.37 -2.34
N PRO A 94 -13.50 34.59 -2.82
CA PRO A 94 -13.39 35.75 -1.95
C PRO A 94 -14.78 36.13 -1.43
N THR A 95 -15.06 35.81 -0.18
CA THR A 95 -16.07 36.53 0.60
C THR A 95 -15.35 37.33 1.67
N SER A 96 -15.54 38.64 1.56
CA SER A 96 -15.10 39.71 2.43
C SER A 96 -15.33 39.40 3.92
N GLY A 97 -14.38 39.80 4.78
CA GLY A 97 -14.66 40.07 6.19
C GLY A 97 -13.78 39.34 7.21
N ASP A 98 -12.91 40.14 7.83
CA ASP A 98 -12.42 40.10 9.21
C ASP A 98 -11.44 39.02 9.69
N GLY A 99 -10.34 39.53 10.24
CA GLY A 99 -9.17 38.78 10.67
C GLY A 99 -9.30 38.15 12.04
N SER A 100 -8.71 36.96 12.16
CA SER A 100 -8.12 36.40 13.36
C SER A 100 -7.36 35.13 12.95
N THR A 101 -6.04 35.24 12.84
CA THR A 101 -5.15 34.11 12.54
C THR A 101 -4.86 33.31 13.80
N SER A 102 -5.34 32.07 13.84
CA SER A 102 -4.88 30.99 14.73
C SER A 102 -4.61 29.74 13.87
N PRO A 103 -3.65 28.87 14.24
CA PRO A 103 -3.01 27.97 13.31
C PRO A 103 -3.91 26.79 12.89
N ASP A 104 -4.19 26.75 11.59
CA ASP A 104 -4.56 25.62 10.73
C ASP A 104 -4.83 24.27 11.42
N SER A 105 -6.08 24.05 11.83
CA SER A 105 -6.62 22.69 11.91
C SER A 105 -7.01 22.23 10.51
N ILE A 106 -6.15 21.41 9.90
CA ILE A 106 -6.40 20.81 8.58
C ILE A 106 -7.53 19.78 8.73
N THR A 107 -8.77 20.21 8.56
CA THR A 107 -9.93 19.32 8.52
C THR A 107 -10.08 18.80 7.10
N PHE A 108 -9.69 17.54 6.87
CA PHE A 108 -9.92 16.85 5.60
C PHE A 108 -11.39 16.42 5.51
N LYS A 109 -12.17 17.11 4.66
CA LYS A 109 -13.41 16.53 4.14
C LYS A 109 -13.06 15.57 3.00
N PRO A 110 -13.41 14.28 3.08
CA PRO A 110 -13.38 13.45 1.89
C PRO A 110 -14.32 14.11 0.88
N PRO A 111 -13.94 14.26 -0.40
CA PRO A 111 -14.98 14.36 -1.40
C PRO A 111 -15.79 13.07 -1.26
N ALA A 112 -17.08 13.19 -0.96
CA ALA A 112 -18.00 12.10 -1.24
C ALA A 112 -17.64 11.62 -2.65
N LEU A 113 -17.51 10.30 -2.84
CA LEU A 113 -17.41 9.69 -4.16
C LEU A 113 -18.68 10.09 -4.92
N SER A 114 -18.68 11.30 -5.46
CA SER A 114 -19.78 11.86 -6.22
C SER A 114 -19.61 11.24 -7.59
N ASP A 115 -20.69 10.68 -8.11
CA ASP A 115 -20.77 10.05 -9.43
C ASP A 115 -20.54 11.05 -10.60
N LYS A 116 -19.91 12.20 -10.34
CA LYS A 116 -19.69 13.30 -11.28
C LYS A 116 -18.24 13.77 -11.28
N VAL A 117 -17.31 12.87 -11.60
CA VAL A 117 -16.10 13.30 -12.32
C VAL A 117 -16.53 13.45 -13.78
N SER A 118 -16.85 14.68 -14.18
CA SER A 118 -17.22 14.98 -15.57
C SER A 118 -16.07 14.61 -16.50
N ALA A 119 -16.23 13.52 -17.23
CA ALA A 119 -15.35 13.10 -18.30
C ALA A 119 -15.51 14.06 -19.49
N ALA A 120 -14.91 15.25 -19.40
CA ALA A 120 -14.69 16.10 -20.55
C ALA A 120 -13.43 15.59 -21.28
N GLY A 121 -13.61 14.57 -22.12
CA GLY A 121 -12.58 14.05 -23.00
C GLY A 121 -13.25 13.39 -24.21
N SER A 122 -12.76 13.72 -25.40
CA SER A 122 -13.12 13.13 -26.69
C SER A 122 -13.15 11.59 -26.66
N PRO A 123 -13.81 10.91 -27.62
CA PRO A 123 -13.74 9.44 -27.75
C PRO A 123 -12.29 9.06 -28.09
N SER A 124 -11.49 8.85 -27.06
CA SER A 124 -10.03 8.78 -27.11
C SER A 124 -9.60 7.48 -26.46
N GLU A 125 -8.69 6.79 -27.13
CA GLU A 125 -8.13 5.46 -26.84
C GLU A 125 -8.17 5.08 -25.36
N SER A 126 -8.73 3.90 -25.07
CA SER A 126 -8.69 3.32 -23.74
C SER A 126 -7.24 3.19 -23.29
N LYS A 127 -6.79 4.04 -22.36
CA LYS A 127 -5.46 3.89 -21.76
C LYS A 127 -5.35 2.49 -21.14
N PRO A 128 -4.17 1.87 -21.17
CA PRO A 128 -3.98 0.56 -20.57
C PRO A 128 -4.28 0.63 -19.06
N PRO A 129 -4.72 -0.49 -18.46
CA PRO A 129 -5.07 -0.55 -17.06
C PRO A 129 -3.89 -0.12 -16.18
N VAL A 130 -4.21 0.49 -15.04
CA VAL A 130 -3.22 0.79 -14.01
C VAL A 130 -3.08 -0.44 -13.12
N TRP A 131 -1.85 -0.83 -12.85
CA TRP A 131 -1.53 -1.87 -11.89
C TRP A 131 -0.68 -1.30 -10.75
N LEU A 132 -0.98 -1.75 -9.53
CA LEU A 132 -0.39 -1.27 -8.29
C LEU A 132 0.28 -2.44 -7.57
N HIS A 133 1.56 -2.29 -7.27
CA HIS A 133 2.33 -3.22 -6.46
C HIS A 133 2.41 -2.70 -5.02
N ILE A 134 2.13 -3.56 -4.05
CA ILE A 134 2.04 -3.20 -2.63
C ILE A 134 2.90 -4.19 -1.84
N PHE A 135 3.70 -3.67 -0.90
CA PHE A 135 4.38 -4.43 0.14
C PHE A 135 3.56 -4.33 1.43
N PRO A 136 2.62 -5.27 1.68
CA PRO A 136 1.60 -5.08 2.70
C PRO A 136 2.13 -5.15 4.13
N GLU A 137 3.30 -5.75 4.39
CA GLU A 137 3.96 -5.70 5.70
C GLU A 137 4.34 -4.25 6.11
N GLY A 138 4.56 -3.39 5.11
CA GLY A 138 4.83 -1.96 5.28
C GLY A 138 6.13 -1.66 6.05
N GLN A 139 7.03 -2.63 6.10
CA GLN A 139 8.43 -2.54 6.48
C GLN A 139 9.17 -3.77 5.97
N ILE A 140 10.50 -3.71 5.92
CA ILE A 140 11.33 -4.89 5.64
C ILE A 140 11.24 -5.83 6.84
N TYR A 141 11.11 -7.12 6.57
CA TYR A 141 11.16 -8.19 7.56
C TYR A 141 12.00 -9.33 7.02
N GLN A 142 13.00 -9.75 7.79
CA GLN A 142 13.94 -10.80 7.41
C GLN A 142 13.88 -11.89 8.48
N HIS A 143 13.09 -12.93 8.23
CA HIS A 143 12.99 -14.11 9.11
C HIS A 143 13.84 -15.26 8.56
N PRO A 144 14.56 -16.04 9.40
CA PRO A 144 15.39 -17.16 8.93
C PRO A 144 14.63 -18.20 8.10
N THR A 145 13.35 -18.43 8.46
CA THR A 145 12.46 -19.37 7.75
C THR A 145 11.53 -18.68 6.75
N PHE A 146 11.82 -17.42 6.39
CA PHE A 146 11.05 -16.64 5.41
C PHE A 146 9.56 -16.47 5.75
N GLN A 147 9.22 -16.51 7.04
CA GLN A 147 7.87 -16.20 7.48
C GLN A 147 7.55 -14.74 7.19
N MET A 148 6.27 -14.47 6.91
CA MET A 148 5.75 -13.13 6.70
C MET A 148 5.11 -12.61 7.98
N ARG A 149 5.22 -11.29 8.20
CA ARG A 149 4.44 -10.64 9.24
C ARG A 149 2.96 -10.55 8.88
N TYR A 150 2.19 -10.00 9.81
CA TYR A 150 0.85 -9.49 9.52
C TYR A 150 0.90 -8.48 8.36
N PHE A 151 -0.16 -8.49 7.56
CA PHE A 151 -0.34 -7.49 6.50
C PHE A 151 -1.09 -6.29 7.06
N LYS A 152 -0.60 -5.09 6.75
CA LYS A 152 -1.30 -3.86 7.09
C LYS A 152 -2.59 -3.78 6.28
N TRP A 153 -3.67 -3.55 7.01
CA TRP A 153 -5.03 -3.30 6.53
C TRP A 153 -5.25 -2.17 5.52
N GLY A 154 -4.21 -1.42 5.14
CA GLY A 154 -4.28 -0.46 4.04
C GLY A 154 -4.70 -1.08 2.71
N ILE A 155 -4.26 -2.32 2.45
CA ILE A 155 -4.61 -3.06 1.24
C ILE A 155 -6.12 -3.31 1.11
N ALA A 156 -6.84 -3.39 2.23
CA ALA A 156 -8.27 -3.63 2.25
C ALA A 156 -9.07 -2.50 1.58
N ARG A 157 -8.56 -1.25 1.58
CA ARG A 157 -9.23 -0.14 0.89
C ARG A 157 -9.40 -0.44 -0.60
N TYR A 158 -8.37 -0.96 -1.27
CA TYR A 158 -8.46 -1.25 -2.70
C TYR A 158 -9.47 -2.35 -3.02
N ILE A 159 -9.60 -3.35 -2.14
CA ILE A 159 -10.56 -4.45 -2.33
C ILE A 159 -11.99 -4.01 -2.05
N LEU A 160 -12.18 -3.21 -0.98
CA LEU A 160 -13.50 -2.81 -0.51
C LEU A 160 -14.06 -1.59 -1.25
N GLU A 161 -13.23 -0.60 -1.54
CA GLU A 161 -13.67 0.73 -1.99
C GLU A 161 -13.64 0.92 -3.50
N LEU A 162 -12.86 0.13 -4.26
CA LEU A 162 -12.94 0.18 -5.73
C LEU A 162 -14.34 -0.21 -6.23
N PRO A 163 -14.82 0.37 -7.35
CA PRO A 163 -16.13 0.02 -7.90
C PRO A 163 -16.27 -1.46 -8.24
N GLN A 164 -15.23 -2.03 -8.85
CA GLN A 164 -15.11 -3.45 -9.15
C GLN A 164 -13.96 -4.07 -8.35
N PRO A 165 -14.03 -5.37 -8.01
CA PRO A 165 -12.96 -6.00 -7.26
C PRO A 165 -11.72 -6.06 -8.16
N PRO A 166 -10.53 -5.65 -7.66
CA PRO A 166 -9.32 -5.70 -8.47
C PRO A 166 -8.88 -7.15 -8.68
N ILE A 167 -8.21 -7.41 -9.81
CA ILE A 167 -7.43 -8.64 -9.98
C ILE A 167 -6.23 -8.56 -9.04
N ILE A 168 -6.07 -9.55 -8.18
CA ILE A 168 -4.95 -9.62 -7.23
C ILE A 168 -4.05 -10.79 -7.62
N LEU A 169 -2.78 -10.49 -7.84
CA LEU A 169 -1.73 -11.45 -8.15
C LEU A 169 -0.79 -11.56 -6.94
N PRO A 170 -0.83 -12.65 -6.15
CA PRO A 170 0.08 -12.84 -5.03
C PRO A 170 1.50 -13.07 -5.54
N MET A 171 2.46 -12.47 -4.84
CA MET A 171 3.88 -12.61 -5.11
C MET A 171 4.58 -13.01 -3.81
N PHE A 172 5.46 -14.00 -3.90
CA PHE A 172 6.34 -14.40 -2.82
C PHE A 172 7.79 -14.37 -3.31
N PHE A 173 8.70 -13.79 -2.53
CA PHE A 173 10.09 -13.64 -2.95
C PHE A 173 11.06 -13.89 -1.80
N THR A 174 12.22 -14.45 -2.13
CA THR A 174 13.30 -14.76 -1.18
C THR A 174 14.67 -14.44 -1.78
N GLY A 175 15.70 -14.41 -0.93
CA GLY A 175 17.08 -14.15 -1.35
C GLY A 175 17.49 -12.68 -1.35
N LEU A 176 16.53 -11.74 -1.26
CA LEU A 176 16.84 -10.31 -1.12
C LEU A 176 17.63 -9.99 0.15
N GLN A 177 17.44 -10.75 1.23
CA GLN A 177 18.21 -10.60 2.47
C GLN A 177 19.70 -10.95 2.29
N ASN A 178 20.03 -11.84 1.35
CA ASN A 178 21.41 -12.21 1.04
C ASN A 178 22.10 -11.16 0.16
N VAL A 179 21.31 -10.46 -0.66
CA VAL A 179 21.77 -9.36 -1.53
C VAL A 179 21.91 -8.05 -0.74
N MET A 180 20.96 -7.76 0.15
CA MET A 180 20.88 -6.55 0.98
C MET A 180 20.35 -6.85 2.40
N HIS A 181 21.22 -7.34 3.29
CA HIS A 181 20.87 -7.59 4.70
C HIS A 181 20.68 -6.29 5.49
N GLU A 182 19.69 -6.26 6.40
CA GLU A 182 19.38 -5.12 7.27
C GLU A 182 20.52 -4.69 8.22
N LYS A 183 21.35 -5.63 8.72
CA LYS A 183 22.45 -5.38 9.68
C LYS A 183 23.79 -4.94 9.03
N ARG A 184 23.78 -4.35 7.84
CA ARG A 184 24.99 -4.12 7.01
C ARG A 184 25.82 -2.88 7.37
N SER A 185 27.15 -3.04 7.34
CA SER A 185 28.18 -1.96 7.36
C SER A 185 28.52 -1.41 5.95
N PHE A 186 29.17 -0.24 5.89
CA PHE A 186 29.43 0.52 4.65
C PHE A 186 30.23 -0.29 3.59
N PRO A 187 29.92 -0.20 2.27
CA PRO A 187 28.91 0.64 1.62
C PRO A 187 27.52 -0.02 1.59
N ARG A 188 26.52 0.70 2.12
CA ARG A 188 25.14 0.19 2.30
C ARG A 188 24.29 0.10 1.02
N PHE A 189 24.70 0.76 -0.07
CA PHE A 189 23.86 0.93 -1.27
C PHE A 189 24.12 -0.12 -2.37
N LEU A 190 25.23 -0.86 -2.32
CA LEU A 190 25.66 -1.73 -3.43
C LEU A 190 25.19 -3.18 -3.21
N PRO A 191 24.34 -3.77 -4.07
CA PRO A 191 23.90 -5.16 -3.93
C PRO A 191 25.09 -6.14 -3.98
N ARG A 192 25.08 -7.19 -3.15
CA ARG A 192 26.12 -8.24 -3.21
C ARG A 192 25.92 -9.12 -4.45
N PRO A 193 26.87 -9.17 -5.40
CA PRO A 193 26.75 -10.01 -6.58
C PRO A 193 26.84 -11.51 -6.20
N GLY A 194 26.33 -12.39 -7.07
CA GLY A 194 26.46 -13.84 -6.92
C GLY A 194 25.42 -14.53 -6.03
N ASN A 195 24.43 -13.79 -5.52
CA ASN A 195 23.33 -14.37 -4.74
C ASN A 195 22.11 -14.64 -5.64
N THR A 196 21.42 -15.75 -5.38
CA THR A 196 20.17 -16.09 -6.05
C THR A 196 18.99 -15.38 -5.40
N ILE A 197 18.18 -14.70 -6.22
CA ILE A 197 16.89 -14.15 -5.84
C ILE A 197 15.82 -15.03 -6.47
N SER A 198 14.87 -15.51 -5.67
CA SER A 198 13.70 -16.23 -6.17
C SER A 198 12.47 -15.33 -6.05
N ILE A 199 11.70 -15.20 -7.12
CA ILE A 199 10.43 -14.48 -7.14
C ILE A 199 9.41 -15.41 -7.79
N THR A 200 8.40 -15.80 -7.02
CA THR A 200 7.31 -16.65 -7.45
C THR A 200 6.05 -15.81 -7.58
N PHE A 201 5.37 -15.94 -8.72
CA PHE A 201 4.05 -15.36 -8.95
C PHE A 201 3.01 -16.47 -8.83
N GLY A 202 2.02 -16.28 -7.96
CA GLY A 202 0.91 -17.21 -7.84
C GLY A 202 -0.13 -17.00 -8.93
N SER A 203 -1.21 -17.78 -8.88
CA SER A 203 -2.36 -17.56 -9.77
C SER A 203 -3.15 -16.33 -9.35
N ALA A 204 -3.81 -15.69 -10.32
CA ALA A 204 -4.75 -14.60 -10.02
C ALA A 204 -5.85 -15.11 -9.08
N ILE A 205 -6.09 -14.40 -7.98
CA ILE A 205 -7.11 -14.78 -7.00
C ILE A 205 -8.50 -14.59 -7.63
N PRO A 206 -9.38 -15.61 -7.59
CA PRO A 206 -10.74 -15.50 -8.10
C PRO A 206 -11.49 -14.28 -7.53
N LEU A 207 -12.25 -13.58 -8.38
CA LEU A 207 -12.89 -12.31 -7.99
C LEU A 207 -13.98 -12.49 -6.92
N ASP A 208 -14.66 -13.64 -6.94
CA ASP A 208 -15.71 -14.04 -6.00
C ASP A 208 -15.19 -14.28 -4.57
N ARG A 209 -13.87 -14.48 -4.42
CA ARG A 209 -13.18 -14.52 -3.11
C ARG A 209 -13.53 -13.31 -2.24
N TRP A 210 -13.84 -12.16 -2.86
CA TRP A 210 -14.08 -10.90 -2.18
C TRP A 210 -15.57 -10.59 -1.97
N ASP A 211 -16.50 -11.41 -2.47
CA ASP A 211 -17.92 -11.04 -2.51
C ASP A 211 -18.52 -10.83 -1.13
N ARG A 212 -18.26 -11.75 -0.19
CA ARG A 212 -18.78 -11.66 1.19
C ARG A 212 -18.31 -10.40 1.91
N VAL A 213 -17.02 -10.08 1.81
CA VAL A 213 -16.44 -8.90 2.47
C VAL A 213 -16.90 -7.61 1.80
N ARG A 214 -17.07 -7.59 0.47
CA ARG A 214 -17.60 -6.42 -0.26
C ARG A 214 -19.09 -6.21 -0.02
N GLN A 215 -19.88 -7.28 0.16
CA GLN A 215 -21.28 -7.17 0.56
C GLN A 215 -21.41 -6.55 1.96
N ARG A 216 -20.62 -7.03 2.93
CA ARG A 216 -20.57 -6.45 4.28
C ARG A 216 -20.14 -4.98 4.26
N TRP A 217 -19.16 -4.63 3.42
CA TRP A 217 -18.75 -3.25 3.26
C TRP A 217 -19.88 -2.34 2.74
N ARG A 218 -20.67 -2.80 1.76
CA ARG A 218 -21.85 -2.06 1.29
C ARG A 218 -22.86 -1.81 2.41
N GLN A 219 -23.14 -2.82 3.24
CA GLN A 219 -24.03 -2.69 4.41
C GLN A 219 -23.50 -1.68 5.44
N ILE A 220 -22.20 -1.70 5.72
CA ILE A 220 -21.56 -0.72 6.60
C ILE A 220 -21.70 0.70 6.02
N ARG A 221 -21.46 0.87 4.71
CA ARG A 221 -21.61 2.16 4.02
C ARG A 221 -23.04 2.69 4.07
N GLU A 222 -24.03 1.82 3.86
CA GLU A 222 -25.45 2.18 3.93
C GLU A 222 -25.84 2.62 5.34
N THR A 223 -25.42 1.85 6.36
CA THR A 223 -25.65 2.19 7.77
C THR A 223 -25.02 3.54 8.13
N CYS A 224 -23.75 3.76 7.76
CA CYS A 224 -23.05 5.01 8.03
C CYS A 224 -23.69 6.19 7.28
N ARG A 225 -24.18 5.97 6.04
CA ARG A 225 -24.90 6.98 5.27
C ARG A 225 -26.24 7.35 5.90
N ALA A 226 -26.95 6.39 6.49
CA ALA A 226 -28.20 6.63 7.20
C ALA A 226 -28.00 7.44 8.48
N ILE A 227 -26.89 7.21 9.19
CA ILE A 227 -26.48 8.04 10.35
C ILE A 227 -26.15 9.47 9.89
N GLY A 228 -25.40 9.60 8.78
CA GLY A 228 -25.06 10.87 8.18
C GLY A 228 -24.09 11.73 9.01
N GLY A 229 -23.78 12.91 8.49
CA GLY A 229 -22.91 13.88 9.15
C GLY A 229 -21.49 13.39 9.43
N GLU A 230 -20.84 14.04 10.38
CA GLU A 230 -19.47 13.70 10.81
C GLU A 230 -19.39 12.32 11.49
N GLU A 231 -20.46 11.93 12.19
CA GLU A 231 -20.53 10.65 12.90
C GLU A 231 -20.50 9.46 11.94
N GLY A 232 -21.35 9.46 10.91
CA GLY A 232 -21.36 8.42 9.89
C GLY A 232 -20.00 8.28 9.19
N GLU A 233 -19.37 9.41 8.87
CA GLU A 233 -18.03 9.46 8.29
C GLU A 233 -16.95 8.92 9.24
N ARG A 234 -17.02 9.24 10.53
CA ARG A 234 -16.12 8.71 11.56
C ARG A 234 -16.28 7.21 11.70
N LEU A 235 -17.51 6.70 11.77
CA LEU A 235 -17.79 5.25 11.90
C LEU A 235 -17.33 4.47 10.66
N LEU A 236 -17.47 5.05 9.47
CA LEU A 236 -16.98 4.41 8.24
C LEU A 236 -15.43 4.34 8.22
N ARG A 237 -14.77 5.34 8.79
CA ARG A 237 -13.29 5.38 8.87
C ARG A 237 -12.75 4.50 10.00
N GLU A 238 -13.26 4.68 11.20
CA GLU A 238 -12.66 4.22 12.46
C GLU A 238 -13.59 3.34 13.29
N GLY A 239 -14.84 3.16 12.87
CA GLY A 239 -15.82 2.35 13.58
C GLY A 239 -15.36 0.88 13.68
N PRO A 240 -15.73 0.19 14.77
CA PRO A 240 -15.23 -1.15 15.08
C PRO A 240 -15.53 -2.17 13.97
N GLU A 241 -16.71 -2.09 13.36
CA GLU A 241 -17.10 -2.99 12.26
C GLU A 241 -16.28 -2.75 10.98
N ALA A 242 -16.05 -1.48 10.62
CA ALA A 242 -15.22 -1.12 9.47
C ALA A 242 -13.76 -1.54 9.69
N VAL A 243 -13.25 -1.32 10.91
CA VAL A 243 -11.90 -1.74 11.33
C VAL A 243 -11.75 -3.25 11.24
N LYS A 244 -12.66 -4.00 11.87
CA LYS A 244 -12.66 -5.47 11.86
C LYS A 244 -12.70 -6.04 10.46
N LEU A 245 -13.55 -5.49 9.59
CA LEU A 245 -13.64 -5.93 8.20
C LEU A 245 -12.34 -5.69 7.42
N ARG A 246 -11.66 -4.56 7.62
CA ARG A 246 -10.37 -4.30 6.98
C ARG A 246 -9.25 -5.22 7.47
N VAL A 247 -9.24 -5.57 8.75
CA VAL A 247 -8.31 -6.56 9.31
C VAL A 247 -8.57 -7.94 8.69
N GLU A 248 -9.82 -8.37 8.61
CA GLU A 248 -10.23 -9.63 7.98
C GLU A 248 -9.77 -9.71 6.52
N VAL A 249 -10.00 -8.64 5.73
CA VAL A 249 -9.55 -8.59 4.33
C VAL A 249 -8.03 -8.67 4.21
N ALA A 250 -7.28 -7.99 5.08
CA ALA A 250 -5.82 -8.07 5.04
C ALA A 250 -5.30 -9.46 5.40
N LEU A 251 -5.95 -10.15 6.35
CA LEU A 251 -5.65 -11.54 6.66
C LEU A 251 -5.94 -12.45 5.47
N MET A 252 -7.08 -12.28 4.80
CA MET A 252 -7.40 -13.03 3.58
C MET A 252 -6.33 -12.87 2.50
N VAL A 253 -5.83 -11.65 2.28
CA VAL A 253 -4.74 -11.41 1.31
C VAL A 253 -3.44 -12.08 1.77
N ARG A 254 -3.11 -12.01 3.07
CA ARG A 254 -1.94 -12.69 3.63
C ARG A 254 -2.02 -14.20 3.41
N ASP A 255 -3.19 -14.80 3.64
CA ASP A 255 -3.40 -16.24 3.46
C ASP A 255 -3.16 -16.68 2.02
N GLU A 256 -3.51 -15.87 1.02
CA GLU A 256 -3.22 -16.20 -0.39
C GLU A 256 -1.72 -16.16 -0.71
N VAL A 257 -0.95 -15.25 -0.08
CA VAL A 257 0.51 -15.24 -0.21
C VAL A 257 1.14 -16.39 0.59
N GLU A 258 0.54 -16.77 1.71
CA GLU A 258 1.00 -17.88 2.54
C GLU A 258 0.84 -19.23 1.84
N LYS A 259 -0.28 -19.44 1.12
CA LYS A 259 -0.44 -20.61 0.25
C LYS A 259 0.69 -20.70 -0.78
N LEU A 260 0.98 -19.59 -1.47
CA LEU A 260 2.06 -19.52 -2.45
C LEU A 260 3.43 -19.82 -1.81
N ARG A 261 3.64 -19.35 -0.58
CA ARG A 261 4.86 -19.63 0.18
C ARG A 261 5.01 -21.13 0.49
N ILE A 262 3.93 -21.78 0.91
CA ILE A 262 3.91 -23.23 1.16
C ILE A 262 4.15 -24.01 -0.14
N GLU A 263 3.54 -23.59 -1.25
CA GLU A 263 3.79 -24.16 -2.59
C GLU A 263 5.27 -24.03 -3.02
N CYS A 264 5.97 -22.99 -2.56
CA CYS A 264 7.42 -22.85 -2.76
C CYS A 264 8.28 -23.78 -1.89
N GLY A 265 7.67 -24.65 -1.08
CA GLY A 265 8.35 -25.67 -0.27
C GLY A 265 8.75 -25.22 1.14
N TYR A 266 8.26 -24.08 1.62
CA TYR A 266 8.55 -23.61 2.97
C TYR A 266 7.48 -24.10 3.97
N PRO A 267 7.85 -24.39 5.24
CA PRO A 267 6.91 -24.90 6.24
C PRO A 267 5.86 -23.85 6.61
N PRO A 268 4.62 -24.20 6.98
CA PRO A 268 3.57 -23.25 7.38
C PRO A 268 4.06 -22.23 8.42
N ALA A 269 3.63 -20.97 8.27
CA ALA A 269 4.03 -19.91 9.19
C ALA A 269 3.32 -20.11 10.53
N GLN A 270 3.97 -19.65 11.60
CA GLN A 270 3.38 -19.71 12.92
C GLN A 270 2.13 -18.80 12.98
N PRO A 271 0.99 -19.23 13.55
CA PRO A 271 -0.24 -18.45 13.55
C PRO A 271 -0.08 -17.03 14.12
N GLU A 272 0.74 -16.86 15.14
CA GLU A 272 1.08 -15.60 15.79
C GLU A 272 1.75 -14.61 14.83
N SER A 273 2.47 -15.07 13.80
CA SER A 273 3.10 -14.20 12.79
C SER A 273 2.08 -13.37 12.00
N ALA A 274 0.82 -13.82 11.93
CA ALA A 274 -0.28 -13.11 11.28
C ALA A 274 -0.89 -11.99 12.16
N LEU A 275 -0.56 -11.94 13.45
CA LEU A 275 -1.15 -10.99 14.40
C LEU A 275 -0.27 -9.75 14.57
N ALA A 276 -0.89 -8.58 14.59
CA ALA A 276 -0.18 -7.33 14.85
C ALA A 276 0.38 -7.25 16.28
N GLU A 277 -0.32 -7.87 17.23
CA GLU A 277 0.03 -7.96 18.65
C GLU A 277 1.41 -8.56 18.88
N THR A 278 1.75 -9.62 18.15
CA THR A 278 3.04 -10.33 18.20
C THR A 278 4.25 -9.41 17.97
N PHE A 279 4.05 -8.28 17.30
CA PHE A 279 5.10 -7.32 16.94
C PHE A 279 4.96 -5.97 17.63
N LYS A 280 4.13 -5.86 18.69
CA LYS A 280 4.00 -4.62 19.48
C LYS A 280 5.25 -4.33 20.30
N ASP A 281 5.85 -5.36 20.87
CA ASP A 281 7.09 -5.25 21.65
C ASP A 281 8.30 -5.32 20.72
N LYS A 282 9.09 -4.24 20.72
CA LYS A 282 10.06 -3.90 19.67
C LYS A 282 11.28 -4.85 19.53
N ASN A 283 11.33 -5.94 20.30
CA ASN A 283 12.54 -6.74 20.49
C ASN A 283 12.34 -8.27 20.36
N SER A 284 11.12 -8.80 20.20
CA SER A 284 10.88 -10.25 20.32
C SER A 284 11.69 -11.11 19.34
N TYR A 285 11.69 -10.77 18.04
CA TYR A 285 12.35 -11.60 17.03
C TYR A 285 13.88 -11.44 16.94
N LEU A 286 14.46 -10.40 17.55
CA LEU A 286 15.93 -10.29 17.67
C LEU A 286 16.44 -11.09 18.88
N HIS A 287 15.65 -11.19 19.95
CA HIS A 287 16.02 -11.96 21.14
C HIS A 287 15.73 -13.45 21.03
N GLU A 288 14.66 -13.86 20.32
CA GLU A 288 14.31 -15.29 20.17
C GLU A 288 15.41 -16.12 19.49
N PHE A 289 16.18 -15.53 18.56
CA PHE A 289 17.28 -16.22 17.87
C PHE A 289 18.66 -16.02 18.50
N GLU A 290 18.82 -15.10 19.46
CA GLU A 290 20.04 -15.03 20.29
C GLU A 290 20.03 -16.15 21.35
N ALA A 291 18.84 -16.59 21.79
CA ALA A 291 18.70 -17.71 22.73
C ALA A 291 18.96 -19.09 22.09
N ASP A 292 18.64 -19.26 20.81
CA ASP A 292 18.81 -20.55 20.09
C ASP A 292 20.22 -20.77 19.52
N LEU A 293 21.09 -19.76 19.55
CA LEU A 293 22.50 -19.87 19.12
C LEU A 293 23.47 -20.14 20.28
N GLU A 294 22.97 -20.23 21.52
CA GLU A 294 23.76 -20.50 22.74
C GLU A 294 23.59 -21.92 23.31
N ASN A 295 22.95 -22.87 22.59
CA ASN A 295 22.87 -24.29 22.97
C ASN A 295 23.36 -25.24 21.89
#